data_AF-A0A945B4J1-F1
#
_entry.id   AF-A0A945B4J1-F1
#
_cell.length_a   1.000
_cell.length_b   1.000
_cell.length_c   1.000
_cell.angle_alpha   90.00
_cell.angle_beta   90.00
_cell.angle_gamma   90.00
#
_symmetry.space_group_name_H-M   'P 1'
#
loop_
_entity.id
_entity.type
_entity.pdbx_description
1 polymer ?
#
loop_
_entity_poly.entity_id
_entity_poly.type
_entity_poly.pdbx_seq_one_letter_code
_entity_poly.pdbx_strand_id
1 'polypeptide(L)'
;MILVFTERMLGPGSAQDSASWMRVFEMMMSYNPDIVIPEHGHSGSSERAWADTYNNIKYMRAEVSEILDQNSDIQDAINIDQSRFKYLKVYERMARRSAQSFFSHIEFE
;
A
#
# COMPACT_ATOMS: atom_id res chain seq x y z
N MET A 1 0.33 10.89 -9.28
CA MET A 1 0.78 9.58 -8.76
C MET A 1 1.79 9.87 -7.67
N ILE A 2 1.51 9.43 -6.45
CA ILE A 2 2.38 9.60 -5.29
C ILE A 2 3.35 8.43 -5.27
N LEU A 3 4.66 8.65 -5.13
CA LEU A 3 5.64 7.55 -5.21
C LEU A 3 5.98 6.93 -3.84
N VAL A 4 6.03 7.73 -2.77
CA VAL A 4 6.43 7.26 -1.43
C VAL A 4 5.57 7.90 -0.34
N PHE A 5 5.16 7.06 0.61
CA PHE A 5 4.61 7.40 1.91
C PHE A 5 5.57 6.95 3.01
N THR A 6 5.74 7.79 4.03
CA THR A 6 6.37 7.40 5.30
C THR A 6 5.48 7.81 6.46
N GLU A 7 5.48 7.01 7.53
CA GLU A 7 4.73 7.20 8.78
C GLU A 7 3.21 7.32 8.64
N ARG A 8 2.66 7.15 7.43
CA ARG A 8 1.26 7.40 7.12
C ARG A 8 0.71 6.26 6.27
N MET A 9 -0.46 5.75 6.64
CA MET A 9 -1.15 4.70 5.91
C MET A 9 -1.51 5.18 4.49
N LEU A 10 -1.42 4.26 3.53
CA LEU A 10 -1.83 4.48 2.14
C LEU A 10 -3.29 4.95 2.06
N GLY A 11 -3.57 5.91 1.18
CA GLY A 11 -4.92 6.37 0.91
C GLY A 11 -5.64 5.49 -0.12
N PRO A 12 -6.93 5.72 -0.40
CA PRO A 12 -7.65 4.97 -1.45
C PRO A 12 -7.00 5.09 -2.83
N GLY A 13 -6.52 6.29 -3.20
CA GLY A 13 -5.86 6.52 -4.50
C GLY A 13 -4.56 5.73 -4.71
N SER A 14 -4.02 5.12 -3.64
CA SER A 14 -2.85 4.22 -3.69
C SER A 14 -3.12 2.89 -4.39
N ALA A 15 -4.38 2.48 -4.51
CA ALA A 15 -4.75 1.24 -5.19
C ALA A 15 -4.66 1.33 -6.72
N GLN A 16 -4.80 2.53 -7.29
CA GLN A 16 -4.82 2.75 -8.73
C GLN A 16 -3.46 2.36 -9.37
N ASP A 17 -3.47 1.35 -10.25
CA ASP A 17 -2.29 0.81 -10.93
C ASP A 17 -1.13 0.49 -9.95
N SER A 18 -1.50 -0.15 -8.84
CA SER A 18 -0.56 -0.46 -7.76
C SER A 18 0.56 -1.42 -8.19
N ALA A 19 0.34 -2.24 -9.23
CA ALA A 19 1.38 -3.05 -9.86
C ALA A 19 2.48 -2.19 -10.52
N SER A 20 2.10 -1.17 -11.32
CA SER A 20 3.08 -0.27 -11.92
C SER A 20 3.77 0.58 -10.87
N TRP A 21 3.05 1.00 -9.84
CA TRP A 21 3.67 1.75 -8.74
C TRP A 21 4.76 0.94 -8.05
N MET A 22 4.55 -0.34 -7.73
CA MET A 22 5.59 -1.20 -7.17
C MET A 22 6.84 -1.26 -8.05
N ARG A 23 6.69 -1.38 -9.38
CA ARG A 23 7.82 -1.35 -10.33
C ARG A 23 8.59 -0.04 -10.30
N VAL A 24 7.88 1.10 -10.29
CA VAL A 24 8.52 2.42 -10.22
C VAL A 24 9.23 2.62 -8.87
N PHE A 25 8.64 2.12 -7.78
CA PHE A 25 9.24 2.14 -6.46
C PHE A 25 10.57 1.37 -6.43
N GLU A 26 10.58 0.14 -6.98
CA GLU A 26 11.79 -0.68 -7.10
C GLU A 26 12.87 0.00 -7.93
N MET A 27 12.51 0.60 -9.08
CA MET A 27 13.45 1.35 -9.91
C MET A 27 14.09 2.52 -9.15
N MET A 28 13.30 3.28 -8.38
CA MET A 28 13.82 4.35 -7.53
C MET A 28 14.75 3.80 -6.43
N MET A 29 14.35 2.72 -5.76
CA MET A 29 15.16 2.13 -4.68
C MET A 29 16.45 1.48 -5.17
N SER A 30 16.55 1.11 -6.45
CA SER A 30 17.77 0.57 -7.05
C SER A 30 18.96 1.53 -7.03
N TYR A 31 18.72 2.84 -6.85
CA TYR A 31 19.76 3.84 -6.66
C TYR A 31 20.35 3.85 -5.25
N ASN A 32 19.86 2.98 -4.34
CA ASN A 32 20.30 2.85 -2.95
C ASN A 32 20.39 4.19 -2.19
N PRO A 33 19.29 4.96 -2.10
CA PRO A 33 19.33 6.24 -1.42
C PRO A 33 19.49 6.08 0.10
N ASP A 34 20.36 6.87 0.72
CA ASP A 34 20.47 6.92 2.18
C ASP A 34 19.24 7.58 2.82
N ILE A 35 18.67 8.57 2.12
CA ILE A 35 17.53 9.38 2.57
C ILE A 35 16.49 9.46 1.46
N VAL A 36 15.24 9.20 1.82
CA VAL A 36 14.07 9.33 0.96
C VAL A 36 13.24 10.51 1.46
N ILE A 37 12.91 11.42 0.54
CA ILE A 37 12.02 12.56 0.80
C ILE A 37 10.66 12.24 0.17
N PRO A 38 9.65 11.85 0.97
CA PRO A 38 8.35 11.46 0.45
C PRO A 38 7.47 12.69 0.17
N GLU A 39 6.41 12.49 -0.61
CA GLU A 39 5.34 13.48 -0.75
C GLU A 39 4.46 13.53 0.52
N HIS A 40 4.32 12.38 1.20
CA HIS A 40 3.58 12.27 2.45
C HIS A 40 4.40 11.62 3.55
N GLY A 41 4.56 12.35 4.66
CA GLY A 41 5.37 11.93 5.79
C GLY A 41 6.61 12.79 5.95
N HIS A 42 7.48 12.39 6.87
CA HIS A 42 8.79 13.02 7.04
C HIS A 42 9.84 12.28 6.21
N SER A 43 10.96 12.95 5.94
CA SER A 43 12.13 12.26 5.37
C SER A 43 12.53 11.08 6.26
N GLY A 44 12.98 10.01 5.62
CA GLY A 44 13.34 8.78 6.32
C GLY A 44 14.34 7.96 5.53
N SER A 45 14.73 6.83 6.09
CA SER A 45 15.64 5.89 5.41
C SER A 45 14.90 5.07 4.34
N SER A 46 15.68 4.44 3.47
CA SER A 46 15.15 3.48 2.49
C SER A 46 14.32 2.37 3.15
N GLU A 47 14.76 1.85 4.29
CA GLU A 47 14.05 0.78 5.01
C GLU A 47 12.65 1.22 5.42
N ARG A 48 12.50 2.48 5.86
CA ARG A 48 11.19 3.03 6.22
C ARG A 48 10.29 3.19 4.98
N ALA A 49 10.83 3.65 3.86
CA ALA A 49 10.07 3.73 2.62
C ALA A 49 9.57 2.34 2.16
N TRP A 50 10.42 1.30 2.26
CA TRP A 50 10.03 -0.07 1.98
C TRP A 50 8.91 -0.56 2.90
N ALA A 51 9.04 -0.32 4.22
CA ALA A 51 8.06 -0.76 5.21
C ALA A 51 6.70 -0.07 5.03
N ASP A 52 6.70 1.25 4.86
CA ASP A 52 5.49 2.06 4.95
C ASP A 52 4.74 2.15 3.60
N THR A 53 5.46 2.03 2.47
CA THR A 53 4.87 2.07 1.12
C THR A 53 4.80 0.69 0.49
N TYR A 54 5.95 0.13 0.08
CA TYR A 54 5.97 -1.03 -0.79
C TYR A 54 5.41 -2.28 -0.11
N ASN A 55 5.81 -2.55 1.13
CA ASN A 55 5.34 -3.71 1.88
C ASN A 55 3.83 -3.64 2.15
N ASN A 56 3.29 -2.42 2.29
CA ASN A 56 1.86 -2.20 2.43
C ASN A 56 1.12 -2.53 1.12
N ILE A 57 1.57 -1.99 -0.02
CA ILE A 57 1.00 -2.32 -1.33
C ILE A 57 1.08 -3.83 -1.59
N LYS A 58 2.27 -4.42 -1.41
CA LYS A 58 2.50 -5.86 -1.63
C LYS A 58 1.57 -6.72 -0.78
N TYR A 59 1.41 -6.38 0.49
CA TYR A 59 0.51 -7.09 1.39
C TYR A 59 -0.94 -7.00 0.90
N MET A 60 -1.43 -5.79 0.60
CA MET A 60 -2.80 -5.59 0.17
C MET A 60 -3.10 -6.29 -1.16
N ARG A 61 -2.18 -6.26 -2.11
CA ARG A 61 -2.33 -6.97 -3.38
C ARG A 61 -2.44 -8.48 -3.16
N ALA A 62 -1.58 -9.06 -2.32
CA ALA A 62 -1.62 -10.50 -2.04
C ALA A 62 -2.94 -10.93 -1.40
N GLU A 63 -3.37 -10.24 -0.34
CA GLU A 63 -4.62 -10.56 0.36
C GLU A 63 -5.84 -10.41 -0.55
N VAL A 64 -5.90 -9.37 -1.38
CA VAL A 64 -7.00 -9.18 -2.34
C VAL A 64 -6.99 -10.26 -3.42
N SER A 65 -5.82 -10.65 -3.94
CA SER A 65 -5.73 -11.76 -4.89
C SER A 65 -6.27 -13.07 -4.29
N GLU A 66 -5.93 -13.38 -3.04
CA GLU A 66 -6.46 -14.57 -2.35
C GLU A 66 -7.99 -14.53 -2.20
N ILE A 67 -8.57 -13.36 -1.94
CA ILE A 67 -10.03 -13.16 -1.84
C ILE A 67 -10.70 -13.35 -3.20
N LEU A 68 -10.13 -12.77 -4.26
CA LEU A 68 -10.67 -12.91 -5.62
C LEU A 68 -10.62 -14.36 -6.11
N ASP A 69 -9.54 -15.09 -5.81
CA ASP A 69 -9.40 -16.51 -6.15
C ASP A 69 -10.46 -17.39 -5.48
N GLN A 70 -10.98 -16.95 -4.33
CA GLN A 70 -12.04 -17.66 -3.58
C GLN A 70 -13.46 -17.33 -4.07
N ASN A 71 -13.62 -16.46 -5.09
CA ASN A 71 -14.90 -15.87 -5.49
C ASN A 71 -15.63 -15.18 -4.33
N SER A 72 -14.87 -14.63 -3.39
CA SER A 72 -15.37 -13.85 -2.25
C SER A 72 -15.75 -12.42 -2.68
N ASP A 73 -16.44 -11.70 -1.80
CA ASP A 73 -16.94 -10.37 -2.09
C ASP A 73 -16.17 -9.24 -1.37
N ILE A 74 -16.59 -8.01 -1.63
CA ILE A 74 -15.97 -6.81 -1.05
C ILE A 74 -16.06 -6.75 0.49
N GLN A 75 -16.99 -7.46 1.12
CA GLN A 75 -17.09 -7.53 2.59
C GLN A 75 -15.89 -8.27 3.19
N ASP A 76 -15.39 -9.29 2.50
CA ASP A 76 -14.18 -10.00 2.94
C ASP A 76 -12.96 -9.07 2.81
N ALA A 77 -12.87 -8.33 1.70
CA ALA A 77 -11.75 -7.41 1.47
C ALA A 77 -11.66 -6.30 2.53
N ILE A 78 -12.77 -5.67 2.88
CA ILE A 78 -12.78 -4.58 3.88
C ILE A 78 -12.51 -5.04 5.32
N ASN A 79 -12.42 -6.36 5.53
CA ASN A 79 -12.08 -6.99 6.80
C ASN A 79 -10.65 -7.59 6.82
N ILE A 80 -9.84 -7.41 5.76
CA ILE A 80 -8.41 -7.79 5.74
C ILE A 80 -7.68 -7.22 6.97
N ASP A 81 -6.96 -8.08 7.68
CA ASP A 81 -6.22 -7.69 8.89
C ASP A 81 -4.95 -6.89 8.55
N GLN A 82 -5.09 -5.57 8.56
CA GLN A 82 -3.97 -4.66 8.36
C GLN A 82 -3.22 -4.34 9.67
N SER A 83 -3.37 -5.12 10.75
CA SER A 83 -2.81 -4.82 12.08
C SER A 83 -1.31 -4.58 12.09
N ARG A 84 -0.56 -5.20 11.17
CA ARG A 84 0.88 -4.96 10.97
C ARG A 84 1.24 -3.51 10.64
N PHE A 85 0.29 -2.72 10.15
CA PHE A 85 0.44 -1.30 9.79
C PHE A 85 -0.18 -0.33 10.81
N LYS A 86 -0.63 -0.82 11.99
CA LYS A 86 -1.24 0.01 13.05
C LYS A 86 -0.36 1.17 13.53
N TYR A 87 0.96 1.05 13.37
CA TYR A 87 1.91 2.10 13.73
C TYR A 87 1.86 3.32 12.79
N LEU A 88 1.24 3.19 11.61
CA LEU A 88 1.12 4.28 10.66
C LEU A 88 0.04 5.27 11.10
N LYS A 89 0.32 6.56 10.92
CA LYS A 89 -0.66 7.63 11.12
C LYS A 89 -1.87 7.37 10.24
N VAL A 90 -3.03 7.76 10.74
CA VAL A 90 -4.35 7.63 10.10
C VAL A 90 -4.79 6.20 9.76
N TYR A 91 -4.13 5.17 10.32
CA TYR A 91 -4.49 3.74 10.16
C TYR A 91 -5.99 3.49 10.33
N GLU A 92 -6.57 3.85 11.47
CA GLU A 92 -7.98 3.58 11.81
C GLU A 92 -8.97 4.15 10.78
N ARG A 93 -8.58 5.25 10.12
CA ARG A 93 -9.41 5.91 9.12
C ARG A 93 -9.21 5.32 7.73
N MET A 94 -8.01 4.85 7.42
CA MET A 94 -7.61 4.47 6.07
C MET A 94 -7.71 2.97 5.81
N ALA A 95 -7.41 2.10 6.78
CA ALA A 95 -7.29 0.65 6.54
C ALA A 95 -8.48 0.04 5.81
N ARG A 96 -9.71 0.31 6.27
CA ARG A 96 -10.92 -0.19 5.61
C ARG A 96 -11.11 0.38 4.19
N ARG A 97 -10.76 1.66 4.00
CA ARG A 97 -10.93 2.37 2.72
C ARG A 97 -9.87 1.98 1.70
N SER A 98 -8.62 1.78 2.13
CA SER A 98 -7.56 1.25 1.27
C SER A 98 -7.93 -0.14 0.79
N ALA A 99 -8.37 -1.03 1.70
CA ALA A 99 -8.79 -2.38 1.33
C ALA A 99 -9.93 -2.40 0.31
N GLN A 100 -10.97 -1.58 0.53
CA GLN A 100 -12.05 -1.42 -0.44
C GLN A 100 -11.51 -1.00 -1.82
N SER A 101 -10.60 -0.03 -1.85
CA SER A 101 -10.04 0.49 -3.10
C SER A 101 -9.14 -0.51 -3.80
N PHE A 102 -8.32 -1.28 -3.07
CA PHE A 102 -7.49 -2.34 -3.63
C PHE A 102 -8.34 -3.43 -4.27
N PHE A 103 -9.40 -3.89 -3.60
CA PHE A 103 -10.35 -4.86 -4.17
C PHE A 103 -10.94 -4.36 -5.49
N SER A 104 -11.57 -3.18 -5.48
CA SER A 104 -12.23 -2.64 -6.68
C SER A 104 -11.30 -2.37 -7.85
N HIS A 105 -9.99 -2.15 -7.62
CA HIS A 105 -9.04 -1.98 -8.71
C HIS A 105 -8.51 -3.31 -9.22
N ILE A 106 -8.09 -4.22 -8.33
CA ILE A 106 -7.49 -5.50 -8.72
C ILE A 106 -8.52 -6.45 -9.34
N GLU A 107 -9.80 -6.37 -8.94
CA GLU A 107 -10.89 -7.16 -9.54
C GLU A 107 -10.98 -7.00 -11.08
N PHE A 108 -10.52 -5.85 -11.61
CA PHE A 108 -10.55 -5.53 -13.04
C PHE A 108 -9.16 -5.26 -13.64
N GLU A 109 -8.08 -5.61 -12.95
CA GLU A 109 -6.71 -5.59 -13.48
C GLU A 109 -6.47 -6.77 -14.45
#